data_AF-A0A9E6EQZ3-F1
#
_entry.id   AF-A0A9E6EQZ3-F1
#
_cell.length_a   1.000
_cell.length_b   1.000
_cell.length_c   1.000
_cell.angle_alpha   90.00
_cell.angle_beta   90.00
_cell.angle_gamma   90.00
#
_symmetry.space_group_name_H-M   'P 1'
#
loop_
_entity.id
_entity.type
_entity.pdbx_description
1 polymer ?
#
loop_
_entity_poly.entity_id
_entity_poly.type
_entity_poly.pdbx_seq_one_letter_code
_entity_poly.pdbx_strand_id
1 'polypeptide(L)' 'MSEAWSYIQNGATQGPVPQEALQDLLASGKVGWDALVWRQGLAAWTQAGALPEL' A
#
# COMPACT_ATOMS: atom_id res chain seq x y z
N MET A 1 3.05 6.77 16.34
CA MET A 1 4.12 6.04 15.63
C MET A 1 3.52 5.69 14.28
N SER A 2 4.00 6.29 13.20
CA SER A 2 3.42 6.15 11.87
C SER A 2 3.81 4.80 11.25
N GLU A 3 2.82 4.04 10.79
CA GLU A 3 3.05 2.77 10.10
C GLU A 3 3.56 3.04 8.68
N ALA A 4 4.73 2.50 8.38
CA ALA A 4 5.40 2.61 7.10
C ALA A 4 4.87 1.53 6.14
N TRP A 5 4.17 1.95 5.10
CA TRP A 5 3.64 1.11 4.04
C TRP A 5 4.50 1.23 2.78
N SER A 6 4.75 0.10 2.14
CA SER A 6 5.37 0.00 0.82
C SER A 6 4.36 -0.59 -0.14
N TYR A 7 4.38 -0.19 -1.39
CA TYR A 7 3.47 -0.68 -2.42
C TYR A 7 4.21 -0.90 -3.73
N ILE A 8 3.77 -1.86 -4.54
CA ILE A 8 4.28 -2.07 -5.88
C ILE A 8 3.39 -1.34 -6.86
N GLN A 9 3.98 -0.42 -7.60
CA GLN A 9 3.33 0.31 -8.68
C GLN A 9 4.16 0.16 -9.94
N ASN A 10 3.54 -0.27 -11.03
CA ASN A 10 4.20 -0.47 -12.34
C ASN A 10 5.45 -1.36 -12.27
N GLY A 11 5.45 -2.38 -11.42
CA GLY A 11 6.59 -3.29 -11.24
C GLY A 11 7.75 -2.73 -10.40
N ALA A 12 7.61 -1.51 -9.87
CA ALA A 12 8.58 -0.91 -8.96
C ALA A 12 7.99 -0.82 -7.55
N THR A 13 8.78 -1.20 -6.55
CA THR A 13 8.43 -0.96 -5.14
C THR A 13 8.61 0.51 -4.81
N GLN A 14 7.56 1.13 -4.31
CA GLN A 14 7.48 2.50 -3.83
C GLN A 14 7.27 2.49 -2.32
N GLY A 15 7.95 3.37 -1.59
CA GLY A 15 7.80 3.50 -0.15
C GLY A 15 9.14 3.70 0.58
N PRO A 16 9.11 3.71 1.93
CA PRO A 16 7.93 3.63 2.79
C PRO A 16 7.15 4.96 2.87
N VAL A 17 5.84 4.91 2.67
CA VAL A 17 4.89 6.02 2.84
C VAL A 17 3.98 5.77 4.05
N PRO A 18 3.43 6.80 4.70
CA PRO A 18 2.43 6.60 5.73
C PRO A 18 1.14 6.01 5.15
N GLN A 19 0.36 5.30 5.97
CA GLN A 19 -0.92 4.70 5.59
C GLN A 19 -1.83 5.71 4.86
N GLU A 20 -2.01 6.89 5.43
CA GLU A 20 -2.86 7.95 4.87
C GLU A 20 -2.47 8.31 3.42
N ALA A 21 -1.17 8.37 3.13
CA ALA A 21 -0.70 8.65 1.78
C ALA A 21 -0.96 7.47 0.83
N LEU A 22 -0.83 6.23 1.31
CA LEU A 22 -1.18 5.04 0.50
C LEU A 22 -2.69 5.02 0.20
N GLN A 23 -3.54 5.31 1.19
CA GLN A 23 -4.99 5.42 1.01
C GLN A 23 -5.36 6.51 0.01
N ASP A 24 -4.73 7.69 0.09
CA ASP A 24 -4.94 8.77 -0.86
C ASP A 24 -4.54 8.35 -2.29
N LEU A 25 -3.43 7.61 -2.44
CA LEU A 25 -3.01 7.08 -3.74
C LEU A 25 -3.99 6.05 -4.31
N LEU A 26 -4.56 5.18 -3.47
CA LEU A 26 -5.59 4.21 -3.83
C LEU A 26 -6.90 4.90 -4.21
N ALA A 27 -7.34 5.86 -3.40
CA ALA A 27 -8.55 6.65 -3.62
C ALA A 27 -8.42 7.55 -4.87
N SER A 28 -7.24 8.10 -5.12
CA SER A 28 -6.91 8.86 -6.33
C SER A 28 -6.83 7.97 -7.58
N GLY A 29 -6.82 6.63 -7.45
CA GLY A 29 -6.61 5.69 -8.55
C GLY A 29 -5.19 5.69 -9.12
N LYS A 30 -4.23 6.31 -8.42
CA LYS A 30 -2.80 6.22 -8.78
C LYS A 30 -2.27 4.82 -8.54
N VAL A 31 -2.71 4.19 -7.46
CA VAL A 31 -2.42 2.79 -7.13
C VAL A 31 -3.72 2.01 -7.29
N GLY A 32 -3.66 0.90 -8.02
CA GLY A 32 -4.82 0.02 -8.16
C GLY A 32 -5.10 -0.71 -6.85
N TRP A 33 -6.37 -1.04 -6.59
CA TRP A 33 -6.73 -1.91 -5.46
C TRP A 33 -6.17 -3.33 -5.64
N ASP A 34 -5.78 -3.71 -6.86
CA ASP A 34 -5.07 -4.95 -7.16
C ASP A 34 -3.57 -4.89 -6.83
N ALA A 35 -3.02 -3.69 -6.56
CA ALA A 35 -1.61 -3.49 -6.27
C ALA A 35 -1.21 -4.19 -4.97
N LEU A 36 0.00 -4.74 -4.97
CA LEU A 36 0.58 -5.39 -3.82
C LEU A 36 1.16 -4.35 -2.87
N VAL A 37 0.72 -4.38 -1.62
CA VAL A 37 1.15 -3.52 -0.53
C VAL A 37 1.72 -4.37 0.61
N TRP A 38 2.67 -3.82 1.33
CA TRP A 38 3.32 -4.46 2.46
C TRP A 38 3.63 -3.42 3.53
N ARG A 39 3.56 -3.82 4.78
CA ARG A 39 3.99 -3.00 5.93
C ARG A 39 4.72 -3.87 6.93
N GLN A 40 5.49 -3.21 7.79
CA GLN A 40 6.12 -3.86 8.91
C GLN A 40 5.05 -4.50 9.82
N GLY A 41 5.03 -5.83 9.87
CA GLY A 41 4.01 -6.62 10.58
C GLY A 41 3.20 -7.56 9.67
N LEU A 42 3.18 -7.32 8.35
CA LEU A 42 2.62 -8.26 7.39
C LEU A 42 3.60 -9.40 7.08
N ALA A 43 3.07 -10.63 7.05
CA ALA A 43 3.86 -11.82 6.72
C ALA A 43 4.35 -11.82 5.25
N ALA A 44 3.57 -11.23 4.35
CA ALA A 44 3.88 -11.13 2.92
C ALA A 44 3.17 -9.93 2.30
N TRP A 45 3.49 -9.63 1.04
CA TRP A 45 2.79 -8.64 0.22
C TRP A 45 1.33 -9.06 0.03
N THR A 46 0.41 -8.16 0.30
CA THR A 46 -1.04 -8.37 0.23
C THR A 46 -1.65 -7.36 -0.72
N GLN A 47 -2.72 -7.69 -1.44
CA GLN A 47 -3.39 -6.70 -2.30
C GLN A 47 -4.03 -5.59 -1.46
N ALA A 48 -3.94 -4.35 -1.93
CA ALA A 48 -4.52 -3.21 -1.23
C ALA A 48 -6.02 -3.38 -0.99
N GLY A 49 -6.76 -3.89 -1.97
CA GLY A 49 -8.21 -4.15 -1.87
C GLY A 49 -8.57 -5.36 -1.00
N ALA A 50 -7.60 -6.19 -0.62
CA ALA A 50 -7.83 -7.26 0.36
C ALA A 50 -7.72 -6.75 1.80
N LEU A 51 -7.19 -5.55 2.00
CA LEU A 51 -7.03 -4.92 3.31
C LEU A 51 -8.14 -3.87 3.50
N PRO A 52 -9.18 -4.16 4.30
CA PRO A 52 -10.25 -3.20 4.56
C PRO A 52 -9.82 -2.01 5.43
N GLU A 53 -8.57 -2.01 5.91
CA GLU A 53 -7.95 -0.88 6.64
C GLU A 53 -7.35 0.18 5.71
N LEU A 54 -7.28 -0.08 4.40
CA LEU A 54 -6.81 0.86 3.36
C LEU A 54 -7.95 1.56 2.64
#